data_AF-A0A1G3HKE0-F1
#
_entry.id   AF-A0A1G3HKE0-F1
#
_cell.length_a   1.000
_cell.length_b   1.000
_cell.length_c   1.000
_cell.angle_alpha   90.00
_cell.angle_beta   90.00
_cell.angle_gamma   90.00
#
_symmetry.space_group_name_H-M   'P 1'
#
loop_
_entity.id
_entity.type
_entity.pdbx_description
1 polymer ?
#
loop_
_entity_poly.entity_id
_entity_poly.type
_entity_poly.pdbx_seq_one_letter_code
_entity_poly.pdbx_strand_id
1 'polypeptide(L)'
;MKRTSGLLVAVLAAFALPVMAQTAKDPAATPGIDKRQANQQQRIEQGVKSGELTAKEAARLEKGQEHVQKMEDKAKADGKVTARERERLQHAQNQQSKQVYREKHDRQHDRNHDGRKDRPARAR
;
A
#
# COMPACT_ATOMS: atom_id res chain seq x y z
N MET A 1 40.46 24.30 71.17
CA MET A 1 39.12 23.67 71.01
C MET A 1 38.20 24.70 70.37
N LYS A 2 37.88 24.53 69.08
CA LYS A 2 37.12 25.49 68.26
C LYS A 2 35.86 24.82 67.68
N ARG A 3 34.87 25.65 67.44
CA ARG A 3 33.43 25.41 67.46
C ARG A 3 32.83 25.08 66.08
N THR A 4 31.61 24.51 66.15
CA THR A 4 30.39 24.77 65.33
C THR A 4 30.19 24.18 63.93
N SER A 5 28.94 23.71 63.79
CA SER A 5 28.16 23.10 62.71
C SER A 5 28.09 23.83 61.37
N GLY A 6 27.72 23.08 60.31
CA GLY A 6 27.20 23.62 59.06
C GLY A 6 26.71 22.53 58.10
N LEU A 7 25.39 22.29 58.09
CA LEU A 7 24.66 21.52 57.07
C LEU A 7 24.84 22.17 55.69
N LEU A 8 25.32 21.43 54.70
CA LEU A 8 25.21 21.79 53.28
C LEU A 8 24.29 20.77 52.58
N VAL A 9 23.03 21.16 52.44
CA VAL A 9 22.06 20.52 51.54
C VAL A 9 22.46 20.90 50.12
N ALA A 10 23.08 19.96 49.41
CA ALA A 10 23.29 20.10 47.97
C ALA A 10 21.98 19.75 47.24
N VAL A 11 21.24 20.77 46.82
CA VAL A 11 20.06 20.65 45.95
C VAL A 11 20.52 20.11 44.59
N LEU A 12 20.30 18.83 44.34
CA LEU A 12 20.43 18.22 43.01
C LEU A 12 19.20 18.59 42.18
N ALA A 13 19.30 19.66 41.39
CA ALA A 13 18.33 19.98 40.35
C ALA A 13 18.46 18.96 39.20
N ALA A 14 17.57 17.95 39.19
CA ALA A 14 17.45 17.02 38.08
C ALA A 14 16.83 17.74 36.86
N PHE A 15 17.66 18.08 35.88
CA PHE A 15 17.20 18.50 34.56
C PHE A 15 16.55 17.31 33.85
N ALA A 16 15.21 17.31 33.77
CA ALA A 16 14.48 16.41 32.90
C ALA A 16 14.69 16.85 31.44
N LEU A 17 15.57 16.16 30.71
CA LEU A 17 15.72 16.37 29.27
C LEU A 17 14.49 15.80 28.54
N PRO A 18 13.81 16.57 27.66
CA PRO A 18 12.77 16.04 26.81
C PRO A 18 13.42 15.15 25.75
N VAL A 19 13.19 13.83 25.84
CA VAL A 19 13.50 12.89 24.77
C VAL A 19 12.55 13.20 23.61
N MET A 20 13.00 13.98 22.63
CA MET A 20 12.28 14.11 21.37
C MET A 20 12.34 12.77 20.64
N ALA A 21 11.18 12.12 20.53
CA ALA A 21 10.99 10.90 19.77
C ALA A 21 11.30 11.18 18.28
N GLN A 22 12.50 10.80 17.83
CA GLN A 22 12.87 10.83 16.43
C GLN A 22 12.14 9.68 15.73
N THR A 23 11.13 10.00 14.90
CA THR A 23 10.47 9.02 14.05
C THR A 23 11.43 8.61 12.94
N ALA A 24 12.23 7.57 13.19
CA ALA A 24 13.06 6.97 12.16
C ALA A 24 12.16 6.52 10.98
N LYS A 25 12.42 7.06 9.79
CA LYS A 25 11.75 6.60 8.56
C LYS A 25 12.27 5.20 8.24
N ASP A 26 11.38 4.22 8.24
CA ASP A 26 11.71 2.84 7.86
C ASP A 26 12.26 2.81 6.42
N PRO A 27 13.52 2.39 6.19
CA PRO A 27 14.14 2.33 4.87
C PRO A 27 13.49 1.31 3.92
N ALA A 28 12.72 0.35 4.45
CA ALA A 28 11.91 -0.58 3.66
C ALA A 28 10.52 -0.04 3.31
N ALA A 29 10.10 1.08 3.92
CA ALA A 29 8.76 1.60 3.70
C ALA A 29 8.53 2.07 2.25
N THR A 30 7.36 1.70 1.73
CA THR A 30 6.91 1.99 0.37
C THR A 30 5.50 2.59 0.34
N PRO A 31 5.20 3.66 1.13
CA PRO A 31 3.83 4.15 1.33
C PRO A 31 3.10 4.55 0.03
N GLY A 32 3.84 5.00 -0.99
CA GLY A 32 3.26 5.32 -2.30
C GLY A 32 2.90 4.09 -3.15
N ILE A 33 3.57 2.96 -2.94
CA ILE A 33 3.23 1.66 -3.55
C ILE A 33 1.98 1.12 -2.85
N ASP A 34 2.00 1.06 -1.52
CA ASP A 34 0.88 0.58 -0.68
C ASP A 34 -0.43 1.31 -1.02
N LYS A 35 -0.39 2.65 -1.07
CA LYS A 35 -1.54 3.48 -1.44
C LYS A 35 -2.08 3.15 -2.84
N ARG A 36 -1.20 2.85 -3.80
CA ARG A 36 -1.62 2.48 -5.15
C ARG A 36 -2.25 1.10 -5.20
N GLN A 37 -1.79 0.13 -4.41
CA GLN A 37 -2.42 -1.19 -4.32
C GLN A 37 -3.83 -1.06 -3.77
N ALA A 38 -4.00 -0.33 -2.66
CA ALA A 38 -5.30 -0.07 -2.06
C ALA A 38 -6.27 0.59 -3.05
N ASN A 39 -5.82 1.62 -3.77
CA ASN A 39 -6.65 2.28 -4.79
C ASN A 39 -7.05 1.33 -5.95
N GLN A 40 -6.16 0.42 -6.35
CA GLN A 40 -6.48 -0.54 -7.41
C GLN A 40 -7.44 -1.61 -6.92
N GLN A 41 -7.29 -2.07 -5.68
CA GLN A 41 -8.23 -2.99 -5.04
C GLN A 41 -9.64 -2.40 -5.04
N GLN A 42 -9.79 -1.15 -4.60
CA GLN A 42 -11.07 -0.44 -4.63
C GLN A 42 -11.67 -0.34 -6.04
N ARG A 43 -10.85 -0.15 -7.08
CA ARG A 43 -11.32 -0.10 -8.48
C ARG A 43 -11.80 -1.46 -8.98
N ILE A 44 -11.13 -2.55 -8.58
CA ILE A 44 -11.54 -3.92 -8.90
C ILE A 44 -12.87 -4.22 -8.20
N GLU A 45 -12.98 -3.96 -6.90
CA GLU A 45 -14.21 -4.14 -6.13
C GLU A 45 -15.38 -3.34 -6.70
N GLN A 46 -15.15 -2.06 -7.03
CA GLN A 46 -16.14 -1.23 -7.69
C GLN A 46 -16.58 -1.84 -9.02
N GLY A 47 -15.63 -2.30 -9.85
CA GLY A 47 -15.93 -2.89 -11.15
C GLY A 47 -16.74 -4.18 -11.05
N VAL A 48 -16.45 -5.02 -10.05
CA VAL A 48 -17.26 -6.22 -9.76
C VAL A 48 -18.65 -5.82 -9.32
N LYS A 49 -18.77 -4.87 -8.39
CA LYS A 49 -20.06 -4.41 -7.86
C LYS A 49 -20.93 -3.74 -8.92
N SER A 50 -20.34 -3.02 -9.88
CA SER A 50 -21.07 -2.37 -10.97
C SER A 50 -21.36 -3.31 -12.15
N GLY A 51 -20.75 -4.50 -12.18
CA GLY A 51 -20.78 -5.40 -13.34
C GLY A 51 -19.92 -4.89 -14.52
N GLU A 52 -19.06 -3.91 -14.30
CA GLU A 52 -18.03 -3.47 -15.27
C GLU A 52 -16.89 -4.49 -15.39
N LEU A 53 -16.72 -5.37 -14.40
CA LEU A 53 -15.78 -6.48 -14.42
C LEU A 53 -16.53 -7.78 -14.16
N THR A 54 -16.28 -8.78 -15.00
CA THR A 54 -16.73 -10.14 -14.71
C THR A 54 -15.90 -10.76 -13.58
N ALA A 55 -16.44 -11.77 -12.89
CA ALA A 55 -15.71 -12.49 -11.85
C ALA A 55 -14.36 -13.06 -12.33
N LYS A 56 -14.30 -13.48 -13.60
CA LYS A 56 -13.08 -14.02 -14.21
C LYS A 56 -12.02 -12.95 -14.47
N GLU A 57 -12.43 -11.76 -14.88
CA GLU A 57 -11.53 -10.62 -15.10
C GLU A 57 -11.01 -10.10 -13.78
N ALA A 58 -11.89 -9.95 -12.78
CA ALA A 58 -11.50 -9.63 -11.41
C ALA A 58 -10.46 -10.62 -10.89
N ALA A 59 -10.68 -11.93 -11.01
CA ALA A 59 -9.71 -12.95 -10.59
C ALA A 59 -8.35 -12.86 -11.30
N ARG A 60 -8.30 -12.39 -12.56
CA ARG A 60 -7.03 -12.13 -13.26
C ARG A 60 -6.33 -10.89 -12.72
N LEU A 61 -7.10 -9.82 -12.48
CA LEU A 61 -6.59 -8.58 -11.90
C LEU A 61 -6.04 -8.83 -10.49
N GLU A 62 -6.73 -9.62 -9.66
CA GLU A 62 -6.26 -10.01 -8.32
C GLU A 62 -4.91 -10.75 -8.36
N LYS A 63 -4.73 -11.68 -9.30
CA LYS A 63 -3.43 -12.34 -9.51
C LYS A 63 -2.32 -11.34 -9.88
N GLY A 64 -2.67 -10.30 -10.63
CA GLY A 64 -1.76 -9.19 -10.91
C GLY A 64 -1.37 -8.41 -9.64
N GLN A 65 -2.33 -8.12 -8.75
CA GLN A 65 -2.05 -7.46 -7.47
C GLN A 65 -1.15 -8.32 -6.59
N GLU A 66 -1.43 -9.61 -6.51
CA GLU A 66 -0.64 -10.59 -5.74
C GLU A 66 0.80 -10.66 -6.28
N HIS A 67 0.99 -10.61 -7.60
CA HIS A 67 2.34 -10.58 -8.18
C HIS A 67 3.11 -9.33 -7.75
N VAL A 68 2.47 -8.15 -7.76
CA VAL A 68 3.11 -6.91 -7.32
C VAL A 68 3.40 -6.94 -5.83
N GLN A 69 2.52 -7.51 -5.01
CA GLN A 69 2.77 -7.71 -3.57
C GLN A 69 4.00 -8.59 -3.36
N LYS A 70 4.11 -9.73 -4.05
CA LYS A 70 5.30 -10.61 -3.97
C LYS A 70 6.58 -9.90 -4.41
N MET A 71 6.52 -9.00 -5.39
CA MET A 71 7.68 -8.19 -5.77
C MET A 71 8.07 -7.22 -4.65
N GLU A 72 7.08 -6.62 -3.98
CA GLU A 72 7.31 -5.70 -2.88
C GLU A 72 7.89 -6.42 -1.67
N ASP A 73 7.33 -7.57 -1.28
CA ASP A 73 7.83 -8.38 -0.17
C ASP A 73 9.29 -8.80 -0.39
N LYS A 74 9.64 -9.17 -1.63
CA LYS A 74 11.02 -9.46 -2.03
C LYS A 74 11.94 -8.24 -1.92
N ALA A 75 11.47 -7.07 -2.32
CA ALA A 75 12.24 -5.83 -2.22
C ALA A 75 12.39 -5.34 -0.75
N LYS A 76 11.48 -5.73 0.14
CA LYS A 76 11.56 -5.43 1.58
C LYS A 76 12.38 -6.46 2.36
N ALA A 77 12.70 -7.62 1.77
CA ALA A 77 13.28 -8.76 2.48
C ALA A 77 14.66 -8.51 3.10
N ASP A 78 15.46 -7.64 2.51
CA ASP A 78 16.79 -7.24 3.01
C ASP A 78 16.73 -6.04 3.97
N GLY A 79 15.51 -5.56 4.31
CA GLY A 79 15.27 -4.42 5.18
C GLY A 79 15.44 -3.06 4.50
N LYS A 80 15.66 -2.99 3.18
CA LYS A 80 15.76 -1.70 2.47
C LYS A 80 15.35 -1.80 1.01
N VAL A 81 14.36 -1.00 0.62
CA VAL A 81 13.98 -0.88 -0.79
C VAL A 81 14.89 0.11 -1.51
N THR A 82 15.68 -0.36 -2.47
CA THR A 82 16.55 0.47 -3.29
C THR A 82 15.76 1.31 -4.32
N ALA A 83 16.40 2.34 -4.89
CA ALA A 83 15.79 3.16 -5.93
C ALA A 83 15.38 2.34 -7.18
N ARG A 84 16.21 1.37 -7.57
CA ARG A 84 15.94 0.49 -8.71
C ARG A 84 14.78 -0.47 -8.46
N GLU A 85 14.67 -1.01 -7.25
CA GLU A 85 13.51 -1.84 -6.87
C GLU A 85 12.24 -1.01 -6.83
N ARG A 86 12.33 0.21 -6.28
CA ARG A 86 11.20 1.15 -6.29
C ARG A 86 10.74 1.48 -7.69
N GLU A 87 11.65 1.69 -8.64
CA GLU A 87 11.32 1.90 -10.06
C GLU A 87 10.63 0.68 -10.69
N ARG A 88 11.15 -0.53 -10.44
CA ARG A 88 10.52 -1.78 -10.91
C ARG A 88 9.11 -1.95 -10.34
N LEU A 89 8.92 -1.70 -9.05
CA LEU A 89 7.60 -1.73 -8.41
C LEU A 89 6.67 -0.67 -9.02
N GLN A 90 7.14 0.56 -9.24
CA GLN A 90 6.37 1.60 -9.91
C GLN A 90 5.94 1.19 -11.32
N HIS A 91 6.85 0.60 -12.10
CA HIS A 91 6.52 0.11 -13.43
C HIS A 91 5.44 -0.99 -13.38
N ALA A 92 5.58 -1.97 -12.48
CA ALA A 92 4.60 -3.03 -12.29
C ALA A 92 3.22 -2.46 -11.91
N GLN A 93 3.18 -1.50 -10.97
CA GLN A 93 1.95 -0.79 -10.59
C GLN A 93 1.29 -0.05 -11.77
N ASN A 94 2.10 0.56 -12.65
CA ASN A 94 1.59 1.27 -13.82
C ASN A 94 0.98 0.30 -14.84
N GLN A 95 1.60 -0.85 -15.06
CA GLN A 95 1.04 -1.89 -15.93
C GLN A 95 -0.28 -2.42 -15.36
N GLN A 96 -0.32 -2.68 -14.06
CA GLN A 96 -1.51 -3.18 -13.40
C GLN A 96 -2.66 -2.16 -13.44
N SER A 97 -2.39 -0.88 -13.19
CA SER A 97 -3.38 0.18 -13.32
C SER A 97 -3.98 0.29 -14.73
N LYS A 98 -3.13 0.12 -15.76
CA LYS A 98 -3.57 0.06 -17.17
C LYS A 98 -4.45 -1.15 -17.45
N GLN A 99 -4.13 -2.32 -16.89
CA GLN A 99 -4.96 -3.51 -17.02
C GLN A 99 -6.33 -3.30 -16.38
N VAL A 100 -6.39 -2.84 -15.12
CA VAL A 100 -7.66 -2.50 -14.45
C VAL A 100 -8.47 -1.49 -15.27
N TYR A 101 -7.81 -0.49 -15.87
CA TYR A 101 -8.51 0.48 -16.72
C TYR A 101 -9.09 -0.17 -17.97
N ARG A 102 -8.31 -1.01 -18.67
CA ARG A 102 -8.75 -1.68 -19.90
C ARG A 102 -9.92 -2.62 -19.64
N GLU A 103 -9.80 -3.50 -18.65
CA GLU A 103 -10.86 -4.48 -18.32
C GLU A 103 -12.16 -3.78 -17.90
N LYS A 104 -12.09 -2.63 -17.19
CA LYS A 104 -13.29 -1.85 -16.87
C LYS A 104 -13.99 -1.20 -18.08
N HIS A 105 -13.30 -1.06 -19.22
CA HIS A 105 -13.77 -0.29 -20.38
C HIS A 105 -13.84 -1.10 -21.68
N ASP A 106 -13.52 -2.39 -21.66
CA ASP A 106 -13.45 -3.25 -22.84
C ASP A 106 -14.82 -3.76 -23.34
N ARG A 107 -15.90 -3.15 -22.81
CA ARG A 107 -17.32 -3.44 -23.12
C ARG A 107 -17.72 -4.86 -22.74
N GLN A 108 -16.93 -5.53 -21.91
CA GLN A 108 -17.35 -6.75 -21.22
C GLN A 108 -18.09 -6.32 -19.96
N HIS A 109 -19.33 -6.79 -19.81
CA HIS A 109 -20.14 -6.48 -18.65
C HIS A 109 -20.76 -7.78 -18.14
N ASP A 110 -20.94 -7.86 -16.83
CA ASP A 110 -21.64 -8.92 -16.11
C ASP A 110 -22.60 -8.22 -15.14
N ARG A 111 -23.59 -7.51 -15.71
CA ARG A 111 -24.55 -6.69 -14.97
C ARG A 111 -25.53 -7.52 -14.16
N ASN A 112 -25.71 -8.78 -14.55
CA ASN A 112 -26.55 -9.75 -13.85
C ASN A 112 -25.77 -10.59 -12.82
N HIS A 113 -24.44 -10.43 -12.73
CA HIS A 113 -23.54 -11.12 -11.80
C HIS A 113 -23.60 -12.65 -11.90
N ASP A 114 -23.86 -13.20 -13.09
CA ASP A 114 -23.94 -14.65 -13.32
C ASP A 114 -22.59 -15.28 -13.67
N GLY A 115 -21.52 -14.45 -13.74
CA GLY A 115 -20.17 -14.87 -14.07
C GLY A 115 -19.92 -15.04 -15.57
N ARG A 116 -20.90 -14.69 -16.42
CA ARG A 116 -20.79 -14.69 -17.88
C ARG A 116 -20.81 -13.25 -18.39
N LYS A 117 -20.18 -13.06 -19.56
CA LYS A 117 -20.24 -11.78 -20.26
C LYS A 117 -21.64 -11.61 -20.85
N ASP A 118 -22.33 -10.56 -20.45
CA ASP A 118 -23.53 -10.05 -21.10
C ASP A 118 -23.21 -9.79 -22.57
N ARG A 119 -23.78 -10.60 -23.45
CA ARG A 119 -23.76 -10.27 -24.88
C ARG A 119 -24.68 -9.07 -25.07
N PRO A 120 -24.22 -7.97 -25.70
CA PRO A 120 -25.17 -6.93 -26.11
C PRO A 120 -26.22 -7.61 -26.97
N ALA A 121 -27.50 -7.35 -26.66
CA ALA A 121 -28.60 -7.79 -27.52
C ALA A 121 -28.22 -7.38 -28.94
N ARG A 122 -28.04 -8.35 -29.83
CA ARG A 122 -27.72 -8.06 -31.23
C ARG A 122 -28.89 -7.21 -31.73
N ALA A 123 -28.65 -5.92 -31.93
CA ALA A 123 -29.60 -5.06 -32.61
C ALA A 123 -29.86 -5.72 -33.98
N ARG A 124 -31.12 -6.11 -34.20
CA ARG A 124 -31.60 -6.62 -35.48
C ARG A 124 -31.68 -5.48 -36.48
#